data_AF-A0A7S2X5I7-F1
#
_entry.id   AF-A0A7S2X5I7-F1
#
_cell.length_a   1.000
_cell.length_b   1.000
_cell.length_c   1.000
_cell.angle_alpha   90.00
_cell.angle_beta   90.00
_cell.angle_gamma   90.00
#
_symmetry.space_group_name_H-M   'P 1'
#
loop_
_entity.id
_entity.type
_entity.pdbx_description
1 polymer ?
#
loop_
_entity_poly.entity_id
_entity_poly.type
_entity_poly.pdbx_seq_one_letter_code
_entity_poly.pdbx_strand_id
1 'polypeptide(L)'
;QEAEHQNEWLDKELQQGQENRRFTAVFSHIPPFINDPEESSGYFPLSKEVRLDILARLAEGDVSHWFCGHYHRNAEGTFKSSNGKQIEVITSGAVGGNIETDPAGD
;
A
#
# COMPACT_ATOMS: atom_id res chain seq x y z
N GLN A 1 -7.47 5.21 19.59
CA GLN A 1 -6.37 6.05 20.13
C GLN A 1 -5.16 5.97 19.23
N GLU A 2 -4.35 4.90 19.22
CA GLU A 2 -3.14 4.87 18.35
C GLU A 2 -3.43 4.93 16.85
N ALA A 3 -4.39 4.13 16.35
CA ALA A 3 -4.80 4.17 14.94
C ALA A 3 -5.35 5.54 14.52
N GLU A 4 -6.06 6.22 15.41
CA GLU A 4 -6.62 7.54 15.16
C GLU A 4 -5.51 8.60 15.09
N HIS A 5 -4.54 8.56 16.02
CA HIS A 5 -3.37 9.43 15.97
C HIS A 5 -2.54 9.20 14.70
N GLN A 6 -2.42 7.94 14.25
CA GLN A 6 -1.74 7.62 12.99
C GLN A 6 -2.48 8.21 11.80
N ASN A 7 -3.80 8.13 11.76
CA ASN A 7 -4.62 8.72 10.70
C ASN A 7 -4.52 10.25 10.69
N GLU A 8 -4.62 10.90 11.85
CA GLU A 8 -4.44 12.34 11.96
C GLU A 8 -3.06 12.81 11.52
N TRP A 9 -2.02 12.05 11.85
CA TRP A 9 -0.66 12.33 11.39
C TRP A 9 -0.55 12.16 9.87
N LEU A 10 -1.09 11.08 9.32
CA LEU A 10 -1.05 10.82 7.88
C LEU A 10 -1.76 11.95 7.10
N ASP A 11 -2.94 12.36 7.53
CA ASP A 11 -3.69 13.44 6.89
C ASP A 11 -2.88 14.76 6.88
N LYS A 12 -2.16 15.05 7.97
CA LYS A 12 -1.26 16.23 8.05
C LYS A 12 -0.05 16.11 7.12
N GLU A 13 0.57 14.93 7.01
CA GLU A 13 1.72 14.73 6.12
C GLU A 13 1.33 14.84 4.64
N LEU A 14 0.13 14.37 4.28
CA LEU A 14 -0.38 14.43 2.90
C LEU A 14 -0.69 15.85 2.45
N GLN A 15 -1.06 16.75 3.38
CA GLN A 15 -1.30 18.17 3.10
C GLN A 15 -0.01 18.99 3.02
N GLN A 16 1.08 18.53 3.62
CA GLN A 16 2.34 19.27 3.67
C GLN A 16 3.09 19.21 2.33
N GLY A 17 3.58 20.38 1.88
CA GLY A 17 4.54 20.46 0.78
C GLY A 17 4.01 20.10 -0.61
N GLN A 18 2.68 20.12 -0.82
CA GLN A 18 2.07 19.75 -2.11
C GLN A 18 2.54 20.62 -3.29
N GLU A 19 2.80 21.92 -3.07
CA GLU A 19 3.06 22.87 -4.16
C GLU A 19 4.36 22.60 -4.95
N ASN A 20 5.32 21.85 -4.41
CA ASN A 20 6.61 21.56 -5.06
C ASN A 20 6.91 20.06 -5.23
N ARG A 21 5.94 19.18 -4.93
CA ARG A 21 6.18 17.75 -4.90
C ARG A 21 5.93 17.12 -6.27
N ARG A 22 6.99 16.61 -6.90
CA ARG A 22 6.89 15.89 -8.18
C ARG A 22 6.39 14.46 -8.03
N PHE A 23 6.66 13.85 -6.89
CA PHE A 23 6.38 12.44 -6.65
C PHE A 23 6.21 12.17 -5.15
N THR A 24 5.21 11.35 -4.82
CA THR A 24 4.95 10.89 -3.46
C THR A 24 4.85 9.37 -3.46
N ALA A 25 5.58 8.75 -2.55
CA ALA A 25 5.51 7.33 -2.27
C ALA A 25 5.37 7.05 -0.77
N VAL A 26 4.75 5.92 -0.45
CA VAL A 26 4.57 5.39 0.90
C VAL A 26 5.33 4.08 1.05
N PHE A 27 5.84 3.86 2.25
CA PHE A 27 6.53 2.63 2.62
C PHE A 27 5.85 2.03 3.85
N SER A 28 5.51 0.75 3.79
CA SER A 28 5.03 -0.01 4.94
C SER A 28 5.65 -1.40 4.95
N HIS A 29 5.51 -2.13 6.05
CA HIS A 29 5.90 -3.54 6.08
C HIS A 29 4.83 -4.44 5.44
N ILE A 30 3.57 -4.30 5.88
CA ILE A 30 2.45 -5.14 5.44
C ILE A 30 1.82 -4.55 4.17
N PRO A 31 1.56 -5.37 3.14
CA PRO A 31 0.94 -4.90 1.91
C PRO A 31 -0.53 -4.56 2.15
N PRO A 32 -1.08 -3.51 1.49
CA PRO A 32 -2.50 -3.22 1.58
C PRO A 32 -3.32 -4.38 1.01
N PHE A 33 -2.91 -4.93 -0.13
CA PHE A 33 -3.50 -6.08 -0.82
C PHE A 33 -2.42 -6.83 -1.61
N ILE A 34 -2.71 -8.07 -2.03
CA ILE A 34 -1.81 -8.87 -2.88
C ILE A 34 -2.19 -8.77 -4.35
N ASN A 35 -3.45 -9.02 -4.71
CA ASN A 35 -3.89 -9.02 -6.11
C ASN A 35 -4.93 -7.94 -6.41
N ASP A 36 -5.90 -7.76 -5.50
CA ASP A 36 -7.02 -6.86 -5.71
C ASP A 36 -7.30 -6.06 -4.42
N PRO A 37 -7.46 -4.72 -4.48
CA PRO A 37 -7.85 -3.92 -3.33
C PRO A 37 -9.13 -4.39 -2.64
N GLU A 38 -10.04 -5.00 -3.39
CA GLU A 38 -11.34 -5.52 -2.92
C GLU A 38 -11.28 -6.97 -2.45
N GLU A 39 -10.11 -7.62 -2.50
CA GLU A 39 -9.93 -8.99 -2.03
C GLU A 39 -10.38 -9.15 -0.57
N SER A 40 -10.72 -10.38 -0.16
CA SER A 40 -11.05 -10.65 1.23
C SER A 40 -9.86 -10.39 2.16
N SER A 41 -10.12 -10.01 3.42
CA SER A 41 -9.07 -10.00 4.44
C SER A 41 -8.42 -11.38 4.55
N GLY A 42 -7.12 -11.42 4.82
CA GLY A 42 -6.36 -12.65 4.93
C GLY A 42 -5.24 -12.51 5.95
N TYR A 43 -4.30 -13.46 5.92
CA TYR A 43 -3.14 -13.44 6.80
C TYR A 43 -2.09 -12.40 6.37
N PHE A 44 -1.85 -12.28 5.07
CA PHE A 44 -0.78 -11.44 4.53
C PHE A 44 -1.14 -9.95 4.36
N PRO A 45 -2.28 -9.59 3.77
CA PRO A 45 -2.60 -8.18 3.57
C PRO A 45 -3.27 -7.57 4.81
N LEU A 46 -3.32 -6.24 4.87
CA LEU A 46 -4.13 -5.51 5.84
C LEU A 46 -5.61 -5.97 5.78
N SER A 47 -6.39 -5.69 6.82
CA SER A 47 -7.83 -5.92 6.75
C SER A 47 -8.46 -5.02 5.68
N LYS A 48 -9.50 -5.51 5.01
CA LYS A 48 -10.17 -4.78 3.91
C LYS A 48 -10.60 -3.37 4.30
N GLU A 49 -11.21 -3.22 5.47
CA GLU A 49 -11.64 -1.91 5.97
C GLU A 49 -10.45 -0.93 6.10
N VAL A 50 -9.34 -1.39 6.69
CA VAL A 50 -8.15 -0.56 6.92
C VAL A 50 -7.45 -0.20 5.61
N ARG A 51 -7.24 -1.17 4.69
CA ARG A 51 -6.56 -0.85 3.42
C ARG A 51 -7.36 0.13 2.57
N LEU A 52 -8.69 0.00 2.51
CA LEU A 52 -9.52 0.88 1.68
C LEU A 52 -9.56 2.31 2.22
N ASP A 53 -9.64 2.49 3.55
CA ASP A 53 -9.54 3.82 4.17
C ASP A 53 -8.19 4.48 3.86
N ILE A 54 -7.08 3.76 4.06
CA ILE A 54 -5.74 4.32 3.81
C ILE A 54 -5.53 4.60 2.32
N LEU A 55 -5.90 3.68 1.42
CA LEU A 55 -5.77 3.87 -0.03
C LEU A 55 -6.55 5.10 -0.52
N ALA A 56 -7.75 5.34 0.03
CA ALA A 56 -8.53 6.53 -0.29
C ALA A 56 -7.80 7.82 0.13
N ARG A 57 -7.32 7.89 1.39
CA ARG A 57 -6.54 9.03 1.91
C ARG A 57 -5.30 9.30 1.06
N LEU A 58 -4.53 8.25 0.76
CA LEU A 58 -3.31 8.35 -0.03
C LEU A 58 -3.60 8.83 -1.46
N ALA A 59 -4.68 8.36 -2.07
CA ALA A 59 -5.08 8.80 -3.40
C ALA A 59 -5.44 10.29 -3.36
N GLU A 60 -6.22 10.74 -2.39
CA GLU A 60 -6.54 12.15 -2.20
C GLU A 60 -5.27 13.02 -2.07
N GLY A 61 -4.25 12.53 -1.37
CA GLY A 61 -2.95 13.18 -1.20
C GLY A 61 -1.94 13.04 -2.36
N ASP A 62 -2.39 12.63 -3.56
CA ASP A 62 -1.55 12.47 -4.76
C ASP A 62 -0.35 11.53 -4.55
N VAL A 63 -0.54 10.51 -3.72
CA VAL A 63 0.41 9.38 -3.63
C VAL A 63 0.31 8.57 -4.91
N SER A 64 1.46 8.21 -5.45
CA SER A 64 1.55 7.46 -6.70
C SER A 64 1.95 6.01 -6.47
N HIS A 65 2.76 5.74 -5.45
CA HIS A 65 3.32 4.40 -5.20
C HIS A 65 3.26 4.02 -3.72
N TRP A 66 3.03 2.75 -3.45
CA TRP A 66 3.15 2.15 -2.13
C TRP A 66 4.05 0.93 -2.20
N PHE A 67 5.23 1.02 -1.60
CA PHE A 67 6.18 -0.08 -1.49
C PHE A 67 6.02 -0.82 -0.17
N CYS A 68 6.00 -2.16 -0.22
CA CYS A 68 5.77 -3.01 0.93
C CYS A 68 6.46 -4.38 0.80
N GLY A 69 6.37 -5.20 1.86
CA GLY A 69 7.00 -6.51 1.93
C GLY A 69 6.05 -7.55 2.54
N HIS A 70 6.53 -8.31 3.53
CA HIS A 70 5.76 -9.30 4.31
C HIS A 70 5.23 -10.54 3.56
N TYR A 71 4.87 -10.43 2.27
CA TYR A 71 4.33 -11.54 1.48
C TYR A 71 5.39 -12.57 1.03
N HIS A 72 6.69 -12.27 1.22
CA HIS A 72 7.83 -13.14 0.87
C HIS A 72 7.81 -13.63 -0.59
N ARG A 73 7.13 -12.88 -1.47
CA ARG A 73 7.02 -13.02 -2.91
C ARG A 73 6.82 -11.64 -3.51
N ASN A 74 7.07 -11.53 -4.80
CA ASN A 74 6.75 -10.32 -5.52
C ASN A 74 5.25 -10.29 -5.85
N ALA A 75 4.63 -9.13 -5.64
CA ALA A 75 3.28 -8.85 -6.09
C ALA A 75 3.17 -7.39 -6.50
N GLU A 76 2.36 -7.13 -7.53
CA GLU A 76 2.06 -5.78 -7.97
C GLU A 76 0.56 -5.65 -8.21
N GLY A 77 0.05 -4.43 -8.06
CA GLY A 77 -1.31 -4.12 -8.44
C GLY A 77 -1.61 -2.63 -8.39
N THR A 78 -2.74 -2.23 -8.95
CA THR A 78 -3.13 -0.82 -9.05
C THR A 78 -4.46 -0.60 -8.35
N PHE A 79 -4.49 0.35 -7.42
CA PHE A 79 -5.73 0.89 -6.89
C PHE A 79 -6.13 2.13 -7.69
N LYS A 80 -7.41 2.23 -8.08
CA LYS A 80 -7.98 3.42 -8.72
C LYS A 80 -9.07 4.00 -7.83
N SER A 81 -8.90 5.24 -7.40
CA SER A 81 -9.91 5.94 -6.62
C SER A 81 -11.05 6.45 -7.49
N SER A 82 -12.17 6.81 -6.86
CA SER A 82 -13.35 7.36 -7.52
C SER A 82 -13.10 8.68 -8.27
N ASN A 83 -12.08 9.45 -7.85
CA ASN A 83 -11.66 10.70 -8.51
C ASN A 83 -10.66 10.48 -9.66
N GLY A 84 -10.40 9.23 -10.05
CA GLY A 84 -9.54 8.88 -11.20
C GLY A 84 -8.04 8.87 -10.89
N LYS A 85 -7.63 9.11 -9.65
CA LYS A 85 -6.24 8.96 -9.21
C LYS A 85 -5.89 7.47 -9.06
N GLN A 86 -4.61 7.15 -9.19
CA GLN A 86 -4.13 5.77 -9.19
C GLN A 86 -2.91 5.63 -8.27
N ILE A 87 -2.86 4.52 -7.55
CA ILE A 87 -1.72 4.13 -6.72
C ILE A 87 -1.23 2.77 -7.20
N GLU A 88 0.04 2.68 -7.55
CA GLU A 88 0.72 1.42 -7.78
C GLU A 88 1.21 0.85 -6.45
N VAL A 89 0.86 -0.40 -6.16
CA VAL A 89 1.31 -1.12 -4.98
C VAL A 89 2.32 -2.15 -5.42
N ILE A 90 3.51 -2.09 -4.83
CA ILE A 90 4.62 -2.97 -5.13
C ILE A 90 5.02 -3.67 -3.84
N THR A 91 4.82 -4.98 -3.80
CA THR A 91 5.28 -5.84 -2.72
C THR A 91 6.52 -6.58 -3.18
N SER A 92 7.65 -6.34 -2.51
CA SER A 92 8.89 -7.09 -2.78
C SER A 92 9.01 -8.28 -1.84
N GLY A 93 9.51 -9.40 -2.36
CA GLY A 93 9.87 -10.57 -1.57
C GLY A 93 10.92 -10.28 -0.49
N ALA A 94 11.12 -11.24 0.41
CA ALA A 94 12.12 -11.10 1.48
C ALA A 94 13.51 -11.43 0.90
N VAL A 95 14.46 -10.49 1.03
CA VAL A 95 15.84 -10.75 0.63
C VAL A 95 16.40 -11.94 1.42
N GLY A 96 16.55 -13.09 0.76
CA GLY A 96 17.06 -14.33 1.34
C GLY A 96 16.05 -15.21 2.08
N GLY A 97 14.74 -14.92 1.99
CA GLY A 97 13.70 -15.66 2.71
C GLY A 97 12.40 -15.85 1.93
N ASN A 98 12.48 -15.96 0.60
CA ASN A 98 11.31 -16.16 -0.25
C ASN A 98 10.59 -17.47 0.11
N ILE A 99 9.26 -17.40 0.19
CA ILE A 99 8.42 -18.59 0.38
C ILE A 99 8.00 -19.07 -1.00
N GLU A 100 8.82 -19.93 -1.60
CA GLU A 100 8.50 -20.60 -2.85
C GLU A 100 7.33 -21.57 -2.64
N THR A 101 6.24 -21.43 -3.42
CA THR A 101 5.31 -22.54 -3.66
C THR A 101 5.63 -23.29 -4.95
N ASP A 102 6.62 -22.81 -5.71
CA ASP A 102 7.12 -23.41 -6.93
C ASP A 102 8.66 -23.31 -6.91
N PRO A 103 9.40 -24.44 -6.94
CA PRO A 103 10.86 -24.43 -6.98
C PRO A 103 11.48 -23.79 -8.25
N ALA A 104 10.66 -23.29 -9.18
CA ALA A 104 11.08 -22.59 -10.38
C ALA A 104 10.60 -21.12 -10.46
N GLY A 105 9.93 -20.58 -9.44
CA GLY A 105 9.32 -19.25 -9.50
C GLY A 105 10.04 -18.21 -8.62
N ASP A 106 10.72 -17.26 -9.27
CA ASP A 106 11.11 -15.95 -8.69
C ASP A 106 9.89 -15.04 -8.44
#